data_AF-A0A926BIJ0-F1
#
_entry.id   AF-A0A926BIJ0-F1
#
_cell.length_a   1.000
_cell.length_b   1.000
_cell.length_c   1.000
_cell.angle_alpha   90.00
_cell.angle_beta   90.00
_cell.angle_gamma   90.00
#
_symmetry.space_group_name_H-M   'P 1'
#
loop_
_entity.id
_entity.type
_entity.pdbx_description
1 polymer ?
#
loop_
_entity_poly.entity_id
_entity_poly.type
_entity_poly.pdbx_seq_one_letter_code
_entity_poly.pdbx_strand_id
1 'polypeptide(L)'
;MKTDGFRKWIVYGLGLPLLALNAWFGTYAFVIVQALLWTQTSLQRGPVVLLMLLVLLNAPLLRLIPRLAITQRELMLLYGMLCMGTCAAGWGFVQILVNQMAAPFYYTRNGNSSLERLLPHIPAWLAPQDPAVVDGFFRGNSSFYDPAILRGWAIPVLSWSLFIFGIFWTLMCAMTLMRRPWVEDERLTFPLVVLPLEMTGGTEASSTPFWKSPLMWTGFLIAGLLESTNFLNFLIPGIPSVPIKPSMGQNALHSL
;
A
#
# COMPACT_ATOMS: atom_id res chain seq x y z
N MET A 1 10.91 -34.08 -2.66
CA MET A 1 10.14 -33.77 -1.42
C MET A 1 10.90 -32.90 -0.40
N LYS A 2 12.25 -32.90 -0.33
CA LYS A 2 13.03 -32.01 0.57
C LYS A 2 13.21 -30.55 0.07
N THR A 3 13.02 -30.27 -1.21
CA THR A 3 13.20 -28.93 -1.82
C THR A 3 12.08 -27.95 -1.52
N ASP A 4 10.89 -28.45 -1.16
CA ASP A 4 9.68 -27.64 -0.99
C ASP A 4 9.68 -26.85 0.34
N GLY A 5 10.32 -27.40 1.38
CA GLY A 5 10.47 -26.71 2.66
C GLY A 5 11.41 -25.51 2.58
N PHE A 6 12.58 -25.68 1.96
CA PHE A 6 13.58 -24.61 1.80
C PHE A 6 13.04 -23.42 1.00
N ARG A 7 12.24 -23.68 -0.04
CA ARG A 7 11.63 -22.65 -0.88
C ARG A 7 10.55 -21.84 -0.15
N LYS A 8 9.75 -22.48 0.70
CA LYS A 8 8.79 -21.78 1.58
C LYS A 8 9.52 -20.81 2.52
N TRP A 9 10.65 -21.21 3.09
CA TRP A 9 11.46 -20.33 3.94
C TRP A 9 12.00 -19.11 3.21
N ILE A 10 12.35 -19.23 1.91
CA ILE A 10 12.75 -18.06 1.11
C ILE A 10 11.56 -17.09 0.96
N VAL A 11 10.37 -17.60 0.61
CA VAL A 11 9.19 -16.74 0.40
C VAL A 11 8.76 -16.06 1.70
N TYR A 12 8.66 -16.79 2.81
CA TYR A 12 8.26 -16.19 4.09
C TYR A 12 9.37 -15.33 4.70
N GLY A 13 10.62 -15.77 4.61
CA GLY A 13 11.79 -15.06 5.13
C GLY A 13 12.07 -13.75 4.40
N LEU A 14 11.79 -13.68 3.10
CA LEU A 14 11.90 -12.44 2.32
C LEU A 14 10.60 -11.62 2.38
N GLY A 15 9.45 -12.29 2.28
CA GLY A 15 8.15 -11.66 2.17
C GLY A 15 7.73 -10.89 3.42
N LEU A 16 7.97 -11.42 4.62
CA LEU A 16 7.59 -10.74 5.87
C LEU A 16 8.37 -9.42 6.09
N PRO A 17 9.71 -9.38 5.97
CA PRO A 17 10.46 -8.12 6.02
C PRO A 17 10.04 -7.14 4.94
N LEU A 18 9.82 -7.60 3.71
CA LEU A 18 9.38 -6.73 2.61
C LEU A 18 7.99 -6.15 2.87
N LEU A 19 7.09 -6.92 3.46
CA LEU A 19 5.75 -6.45 3.81
C LEU A 19 5.81 -5.35 4.89
N ALA A 20 6.63 -5.55 5.93
CA ALA A 20 6.88 -4.53 6.95
C ALA A 20 7.53 -3.27 6.36
N LEU A 21 8.56 -3.43 5.52
CA LEU A 21 9.23 -2.33 4.83
C LEU A 21 8.27 -1.56 3.94
N ASN A 22 7.43 -2.26 3.17
CA ASN A 22 6.45 -1.66 2.27
C ASN A 22 5.38 -0.87 3.04
N ALA A 23 4.88 -1.42 4.16
CA ALA A 23 3.90 -0.74 5.01
C ALA A 23 4.50 0.49 5.69
N TRP A 24 5.72 0.37 6.23
CA TRP A 24 6.46 1.48 6.83
C TRP A 24 6.72 2.58 5.81
N PHE A 25 7.30 2.25 4.66
CA PHE A 25 7.60 3.22 3.60
C PHE A 25 6.32 3.88 3.09
N GLY A 26 5.26 3.12 2.84
CA GLY A 26 3.99 3.66 2.38
C GLY A 26 3.36 4.64 3.36
N THR A 27 3.44 4.35 4.67
CA THR A 27 2.94 5.24 5.71
C THR A 27 3.81 6.49 5.84
N TYR A 28 5.13 6.32 5.88
CA TYR A 28 6.09 7.43 5.98
C TYR A 28 5.97 8.40 4.78
N ALA A 29 5.94 7.84 3.57
CA ALA A 29 5.90 8.62 2.33
C ALA A 29 4.61 9.43 2.17
N PHE A 30 3.50 8.95 2.73
CA PHE A 30 2.23 9.68 2.70
C PHE A 30 2.09 10.64 3.89
N VAL A 31 2.28 10.16 5.12
CA VAL A 31 1.96 10.94 6.33
C VAL A 31 2.99 12.04 6.59
N ILE A 32 4.28 11.73 6.40
CA ILE A 32 5.38 12.64 6.73
C ILE A 32 5.82 13.41 5.49
N VAL A 33 6.10 12.71 4.39
CA VAL A 33 6.66 13.35 3.18
C VAL A 33 5.56 13.97 2.32
N GLN A 34 4.32 13.47 2.38
CA GLN A 34 3.16 13.96 1.62
C GLN A 34 3.39 14.04 0.09
N ALA A 35 4.31 13.25 -0.44
CA ALA A 35 4.71 13.33 -1.85
C ALA A 35 4.21 12.15 -2.71
N LEU A 36 3.83 11.02 -2.09
CA LEU A 36 3.61 9.77 -2.82
C LEU A 36 2.31 9.06 -2.41
N LEU A 37 1.46 8.79 -3.41
CA LEU A 37 0.25 7.97 -3.29
C LEU A 37 0.61 6.48 -3.43
N TRP A 38 1.36 5.95 -2.47
CA TRP A 38 1.98 4.61 -2.54
C TRP A 38 0.96 3.46 -2.62
N THR A 39 -0.20 3.63 -1.99
CA THR A 39 -1.20 2.57 -1.76
C THR A 39 -2.55 2.81 -2.43
N GLN A 40 -2.74 3.97 -3.08
CA GLN A 40 -4.07 4.50 -3.44
C GLN A 40 -4.43 4.35 -4.93
N THR A 41 -3.57 3.75 -5.75
CA THR A 41 -3.83 3.54 -7.18
C THR A 41 -4.23 2.10 -7.47
N SER A 42 -5.10 1.89 -8.49
CA SER A 42 -5.60 0.55 -8.87
C SER A 42 -4.48 -0.44 -9.15
N LEU A 43 -3.45 0.01 -9.88
CA LEU A 43 -2.16 -0.67 -9.90
C LEU A 43 -1.33 -0.13 -8.73
N GLN A 44 -1.15 -0.95 -7.70
CA GLN A 44 -0.46 -0.53 -6.49
C GLN A 44 1.02 -0.29 -6.77
N ARG A 45 1.47 0.96 -6.62
CA ARG A 45 2.85 1.36 -6.94
C ARG A 45 3.88 0.59 -6.12
N GLY A 46 3.64 0.42 -4.82
CA GLY A 46 4.56 -0.25 -3.92
C GLY A 46 4.90 -1.69 -4.32
N PRO A 47 3.90 -2.59 -4.38
CA PRO A 47 4.10 -3.96 -4.83
C PRO A 47 4.78 -4.07 -6.20
N VAL A 48 4.43 -3.20 -7.16
CA VAL A 48 5.04 -3.21 -8.51
C VAL A 48 6.51 -2.80 -8.46
N VAL A 49 6.85 -1.72 -7.76
CA VAL A 49 8.25 -1.27 -7.61
C VAL A 49 9.07 -2.32 -6.88
N LEU A 50 8.55 -2.90 -5.80
CA LEU A 50 9.25 -3.96 -5.07
C LEU A 50 9.43 -5.21 -5.92
N LEU A 51 8.43 -5.61 -6.69
CA LEU A 51 8.57 -6.71 -7.65
C LEU A 51 9.64 -6.42 -8.71
N MET A 52 9.67 -5.19 -9.23
CA MET A 52 10.68 -4.71 -10.18
C MET A 52 12.09 -4.90 -9.60
N LEU A 53 12.30 -4.42 -8.37
CA LEU A 53 13.58 -4.55 -7.66
C LEU A 53 13.93 -6.02 -7.42
N LEU A 54 12.97 -6.85 -7.02
CA LEU A 54 13.20 -8.28 -6.82
C LEU A 54 13.62 -8.99 -8.10
N VAL A 55 13.00 -8.67 -9.24
CA VAL A 55 13.40 -9.24 -10.54
C VAL A 55 14.81 -8.81 -10.91
N LEU A 56 15.13 -7.51 -10.77
CA LEU A 56 16.46 -6.97 -11.08
C LEU A 56 17.54 -7.57 -10.19
N LEU A 57 17.26 -7.75 -8.89
CA LEU A 57 18.17 -8.41 -7.94
C LEU A 57 18.29 -9.91 -8.20
N ASN A 58 17.23 -10.56 -8.70
CA ASN A 58 17.25 -11.99 -9.03
C ASN A 58 18.04 -12.31 -10.32
N ALA A 59 18.15 -11.35 -11.25
CA ALA A 59 18.89 -11.52 -12.50
C ALA A 59 20.38 -11.93 -12.32
N PRO A 60 21.18 -11.31 -11.42
CA PRO A 60 22.53 -11.79 -11.13
C PRO A 60 22.53 -13.11 -10.34
N LEU A 61 21.55 -13.35 -9.45
CA LEU A 61 21.45 -14.60 -8.70
C LEU A 61 21.28 -15.82 -9.62
N LEU A 62 20.49 -15.67 -10.70
CA LEU A 62 20.33 -16.69 -11.74
C LEU A 62 21.66 -17.06 -12.42
N ARG A 63 22.63 -16.15 -12.47
CA ARG A 63 23.95 -16.39 -13.08
C ARG A 63 24.98 -16.89 -12.08
N LEU A 64 24.96 -16.38 -10.85
CA LEU A 64 25.98 -16.64 -9.84
C LEU A 64 25.66 -17.85 -8.96
N ILE A 65 24.42 -17.96 -8.47
CA ILE A 65 24.00 -19.02 -7.53
C ILE A 65 22.57 -19.48 -7.89
N PRO A 66 22.40 -20.29 -8.94
CA PRO A 66 21.08 -20.70 -9.45
C PRO A 66 20.21 -21.41 -8.41
N ARG A 67 20.83 -22.04 -7.40
CA ARG A 67 20.13 -22.73 -6.30
C ARG A 67 19.33 -21.77 -5.39
N LEU A 68 19.71 -20.50 -5.32
CA LEU A 68 19.03 -19.46 -4.54
C LEU A 68 18.12 -18.57 -5.41
N ALA A 69 18.08 -18.79 -6.72
CA ALA A 69 17.27 -17.97 -7.60
C ALA A 69 15.77 -18.14 -7.32
N ILE A 70 15.07 -17.01 -7.29
CA ILE A 70 13.64 -16.92 -7.07
C ILE A 70 12.93 -17.25 -8.39
N THR A 71 12.01 -18.20 -8.35
CA THR A 71 11.20 -18.57 -9.52
C THR A 71 10.07 -17.58 -9.76
N GLN A 72 9.55 -17.56 -10.99
CA GLN A 72 8.37 -16.76 -11.34
C GLN A 72 7.20 -17.00 -10.38
N ARG A 73 6.93 -18.27 -10.02
CA ARG A 73 5.88 -18.63 -9.05
C ARG A 73 6.10 -17.97 -7.69
N GLU A 74 7.33 -17.97 -7.18
CA GLU A 74 7.67 -17.35 -5.90
C GLU A 74 7.58 -15.81 -5.96
N LEU A 75 8.03 -15.20 -7.06
CA LEU A 75 7.88 -13.76 -7.30
C LEU A 75 6.41 -13.33 -7.33
N MET A 76 5.56 -14.12 -8.01
CA MET A 76 4.12 -13.84 -8.07
C MET A 76 3.42 -14.04 -6.72
N LEU A 77 3.87 -15.01 -5.91
CA LEU A 77 3.40 -15.17 -4.53
C LEU A 77 3.80 -13.98 -3.66
N LEU A 78 5.06 -13.55 -3.72
CA LEU A 78 5.56 -12.36 -3.02
C LEU A 78 4.78 -11.11 -3.45
N TYR A 79 4.54 -10.94 -4.75
CA TYR A 79 3.72 -9.85 -5.26
C TYR A 79 2.31 -9.87 -4.69
N GLY A 80 1.62 -11.01 -4.71
CA GLY A 80 0.28 -11.16 -4.11
C GLY A 80 0.26 -10.85 -2.60
N MET A 81 1.28 -11.32 -1.86
CA MET A 81 1.44 -11.00 -0.44
C MET A 81 1.60 -9.49 -0.22
N LEU A 82 2.44 -8.83 -1.02
CA LEU A 82 2.65 -7.38 -0.95
C LEU A 82 1.38 -6.62 -1.31
N CYS A 83 0.62 -7.07 -2.31
CA CYS A 83 -0.65 -6.44 -2.67
C CYS A 83 -1.67 -6.49 -1.53
N MET A 84 -1.84 -7.67 -0.93
CA MET A 84 -2.74 -7.85 0.21
C MET A 84 -2.30 -7.03 1.42
N GLY A 85 -1.00 -7.03 1.73
CA GLY A 85 -0.43 -6.20 2.80
C GLY A 85 -0.62 -4.71 2.55
N THR A 86 -0.46 -4.26 1.31
CA THR A 86 -0.66 -2.86 0.90
C THR A 86 -2.12 -2.43 1.03
N CYS A 87 -3.07 -3.32 0.69
CA CYS A 87 -4.49 -3.07 0.92
C CYS A 87 -4.80 -2.92 2.40
N ALA A 88 -4.31 -3.84 3.24
CA ALA A 88 -4.58 -3.85 4.67
C ALA A 88 -3.91 -2.69 5.42
N ALA A 89 -2.66 -2.37 5.09
CA ALA A 89 -1.91 -1.24 5.64
C ALA A 89 -2.13 0.07 4.87
N GLY A 90 -3.12 0.11 4.00
CA GLY A 90 -3.37 1.20 3.08
C GLY A 90 -3.90 2.46 3.77
N TRP A 91 -4.05 3.51 2.96
CA TRP A 91 -4.56 4.82 3.39
C TRP A 91 -5.87 4.74 4.17
N GLY A 92 -6.82 3.93 3.72
CA GLY A 92 -8.14 3.80 4.35
C GLY A 92 -8.11 3.23 5.78
N PHE A 93 -7.35 2.16 6.00
CA PHE A 93 -7.40 1.42 7.27
C PHE A 93 -6.37 1.86 8.30
N VAL A 94 -5.17 2.28 7.92
CA VAL A 94 -4.17 2.68 8.90
C VAL A 94 -4.15 4.19 9.07
N GLN A 95 -4.26 4.96 7.98
CA GLN A 95 -4.00 6.40 8.02
C GLN A 95 -5.26 7.19 8.35
N ILE A 96 -6.40 6.84 7.74
CA ILE A 96 -7.69 7.47 8.06
C ILE A 96 -8.24 6.91 9.36
N LEU A 97 -8.49 5.60 9.41
CA LEU A 97 -9.25 5.00 10.51
C LEU A 97 -8.62 5.28 11.88
N VAL A 98 -7.29 5.16 12.01
CA VAL A 98 -6.62 5.39 13.30
C VAL A 98 -6.82 6.83 13.78
N ASN A 99 -6.69 7.80 12.89
CA ASN A 99 -6.97 9.20 13.20
C ASN A 99 -8.45 9.41 13.55
N GLN A 100 -9.37 8.83 12.78
CA GLN A 100 -10.81 8.99 12.96
C GLN A 100 -11.34 8.35 14.25
N MET A 101 -10.67 7.32 14.79
CA MET A 101 -11.02 6.76 16.10
C MET A 101 -10.87 7.81 17.21
N ALA A 102 -9.78 8.57 17.21
CA ALA A 102 -9.46 9.51 18.28
C ALA A 102 -9.96 10.95 18.02
N ALA A 103 -10.16 11.33 16.75
CA ALA A 103 -10.50 12.69 16.35
C ALA A 103 -11.74 13.28 17.07
N PRO A 104 -12.89 12.56 17.19
CA PRO A 104 -14.06 13.11 17.87
C PRO A 104 -13.78 13.53 19.32
N PHE A 105 -13.01 12.73 20.06
CA PHE A 105 -12.67 13.00 21.47
C PHE A 105 -11.68 14.17 21.63
N TYR A 106 -10.79 14.36 20.65
CA TYR A 106 -9.83 15.45 20.67
C TYR A 106 -10.46 16.80 20.26
N TYR A 107 -11.21 16.82 19.16
CA TYR A 107 -11.73 18.06 18.58
C TYR A 107 -12.95 18.63 19.32
N THR A 108 -13.74 17.81 20.01
CA THR A 108 -14.81 18.29 20.91
C THR A 108 -14.25 19.19 22.01
N ARG A 109 -13.17 18.74 22.65
CA ARG A 109 -12.48 19.52 23.70
C ARG A 109 -11.89 20.84 23.19
N ASN A 110 -11.55 20.92 21.91
CA ASN A 110 -11.03 22.13 21.27
C ASN A 110 -12.13 23.04 20.70
N GLY A 111 -13.38 22.89 21.16
CA GLY A 111 -14.47 23.83 20.87
C GLY A 111 -15.42 23.42 19.74
N ASN A 112 -15.31 22.20 19.20
CA ASN A 112 -16.25 21.72 18.19
C ASN A 112 -17.50 21.08 18.83
N SER A 113 -18.48 21.93 19.16
CA SER A 113 -19.74 21.53 19.80
C SER A 113 -20.63 20.59 18.97
N SER A 114 -20.41 20.51 17.65
CA SER A 114 -21.18 19.61 16.78
C SER A 114 -20.87 18.13 17.03
N LEU A 115 -19.65 17.82 17.49
CA LEU A 115 -19.20 16.45 17.74
C LEU A 115 -19.57 15.93 19.14
N GLU A 116 -19.90 16.82 20.09
CA GLU A 116 -20.25 16.44 21.47
C GLU A 116 -21.48 15.52 21.53
N ARG A 117 -22.43 15.72 20.61
CA ARG A 117 -23.64 14.90 20.50
C ARG A 117 -23.34 13.46 20.06
N LEU A 118 -22.20 13.25 19.39
CA LEU A 118 -21.80 11.94 18.87
C LEU A 118 -21.11 11.10 19.96
N LEU A 119 -20.35 11.72 20.87
CA LEU A 119 -19.52 11.00 21.85
C LEU A 119 -20.26 9.93 22.67
N PRO A 120 -21.49 10.18 23.18
CA PRO A 120 -22.23 9.17 23.95
C PRO A 120 -22.59 7.91 23.15
N HIS A 121 -22.60 8.02 21.81
CA HIS A 121 -22.96 6.94 20.89
C HIS A 121 -21.73 6.16 20.40
N ILE A 122 -20.52 6.56 20.79
CA ILE A 122 -19.27 5.88 20.41
C ILE A 122 -18.90 4.89 21.52
N PRO A 123 -19.05 3.57 21.30
CA PRO A 123 -18.74 2.60 22.33
C PRO A 123 -17.23 2.46 22.53
N ALA A 124 -16.81 2.10 23.75
CA ALA A 124 -15.40 2.02 24.14
C ALA A 124 -14.58 0.98 23.35
N TRP A 125 -15.25 0.01 22.69
CA TRP A 125 -14.58 -0.95 21.84
C TRP A 125 -14.27 -0.42 20.43
N LEU A 126 -14.83 0.72 20.04
CA LEU A 126 -14.64 1.31 18.69
C LEU A 126 -13.55 2.38 18.66
N ALA A 127 -13.27 3.03 19.79
CA ALA A 127 -12.33 4.14 19.90
C ALA A 127 -11.76 4.30 21.32
N PRO A 128 -10.53 4.81 21.48
CA PRO A 128 -9.98 5.14 22.80
C PRO A 128 -10.74 6.31 23.43
N GLN A 129 -11.13 6.17 24.69
CA GLN A 129 -11.89 7.19 25.43
C GLN A 129 -11.05 7.97 26.44
N ASP A 130 -9.89 7.45 26.83
CA ASP A 130 -9.03 8.07 27.84
C ASP A 130 -8.41 9.38 27.28
N PRO A 131 -8.66 10.53 27.93
CA PRO A 131 -8.04 11.81 27.59
C PRO A 131 -6.52 11.77 27.40
N ALA A 132 -5.80 11.07 28.28
CA ALA A 132 -4.34 11.03 28.24
C ALA A 132 -3.85 10.27 26.99
N VAL A 133 -4.58 9.22 26.60
CA VAL A 133 -4.27 8.40 25.43
C VAL A 133 -4.57 9.16 24.14
N VAL A 134 -5.70 9.87 24.09
CA VAL A 134 -6.09 10.70 22.93
C VAL A 134 -5.15 11.91 22.77
N ASP A 135 -4.86 12.63 23.85
CA ASP A 135 -3.95 13.78 23.82
C ASP A 135 -2.53 13.35 23.46
N GLY A 136 -2.07 12.19 23.97
CA GLY A 136 -0.76 11.63 23.63
C GLY A 136 -0.61 11.30 22.14
N PHE A 137 -1.69 10.86 21.48
CA PHE A 137 -1.71 10.59 20.04
C PHE A 137 -1.61 11.88 19.19
N PHE A 138 -2.36 12.93 19.54
CA PHE A 138 -2.40 14.16 18.75
C PHE A 138 -1.28 15.14 19.07
N ARG A 139 -0.92 15.30 20.34
CA ARG A 139 0.09 16.28 20.80
C ARG A 139 1.50 15.72 20.78
N GLY A 140 1.65 14.40 20.64
CA GLY A 140 2.93 13.72 20.74
C GLY A 140 3.48 13.72 22.18
N ASN A 141 4.81 13.61 22.31
CA ASN A 141 5.52 13.54 23.59
C ASN A 141 5.07 12.39 24.53
N SER A 142 4.47 11.35 23.96
CA SER A 142 4.07 10.13 24.65
C SER A 142 4.74 8.93 23.99
N SER A 143 5.10 7.92 24.79
CA SER A 143 5.68 6.69 24.26
C SER A 143 4.57 5.69 23.98
N PHE A 144 4.49 5.18 22.75
CA PHE A 144 3.57 4.08 22.43
C PHE A 144 3.78 2.84 23.32
N TYR A 145 5.00 2.66 23.85
CA TYR A 145 5.33 1.54 24.72
C TYR A 145 4.88 1.72 26.17
N ASP A 146 4.24 2.83 26.51
CA ASP A 146 3.61 3.00 27.82
C ASP A 146 2.44 1.99 27.98
N PRO A 147 2.45 1.13 29.02
CA PRO A 147 1.38 0.18 29.26
C PRO A 147 -0.02 0.82 29.34
N ALA A 148 -0.14 2.07 29.79
CA ALA A 148 -1.42 2.78 29.86
C ALA A 148 -1.96 3.07 28.45
N ILE A 149 -1.10 3.55 27.55
CA ILE A 149 -1.45 3.84 26.15
C ILE A 149 -1.78 2.56 25.39
N LEU A 150 -0.97 1.51 25.57
CA LEU A 150 -1.23 0.20 24.96
C LEU A 150 -2.60 -0.35 25.37
N ARG A 151 -2.95 -0.27 26.66
CA ARG A 151 -4.26 -0.73 27.15
C ARG A 151 -5.41 0.10 26.59
N GLY A 152 -5.25 1.41 26.48
CA GLY A 152 -6.27 2.30 25.91
C GLY A 152 -6.58 2.01 24.44
N TRP A 153 -5.57 1.57 23.66
CA TRP A 153 -5.74 1.23 22.25
C TRP A 153 -6.03 -0.25 21.99
N ALA A 154 -5.73 -1.16 22.93
CA ALA A 154 -5.82 -2.61 22.71
C ALA A 154 -7.21 -3.06 22.22
N ILE A 155 -8.28 -2.65 22.92
CA ILE A 155 -9.64 -3.09 22.57
C ILE A 155 -10.09 -2.49 21.22
N PRO A 156 -9.94 -1.17 20.96
CA PRO A 156 -10.22 -0.60 19.63
C PRO A 156 -9.44 -1.28 18.50
N VAL A 157 -8.13 -1.44 18.66
CA VAL A 157 -7.27 -2.03 17.63
C VAL A 157 -7.66 -3.49 17.36
N LEU A 158 -7.94 -4.28 18.39
CA LEU A 158 -8.38 -5.67 18.22
C LEU A 158 -9.74 -5.75 17.52
N SER A 159 -10.70 -4.90 17.90
CA SER A 159 -12.05 -4.89 17.32
C SER A 159 -12.00 -4.54 15.83
N TRP A 160 -11.26 -3.49 15.47
CA TRP A 160 -11.05 -3.11 14.07
C TRP A 160 -10.23 -4.14 13.29
N SER A 161 -9.20 -4.74 13.91
CA SER A 161 -8.41 -5.79 13.26
C SER A 161 -9.27 -7.02 12.93
N LEU A 162 -10.15 -7.43 13.83
CA LEU A 162 -11.07 -8.54 13.60
C LEU A 162 -12.09 -8.21 12.51
N PHE A 163 -12.63 -6.99 12.52
CA PHE A 163 -13.55 -6.52 11.49
C PHE A 163 -12.91 -6.49 10.10
N ILE A 164 -11.71 -5.89 9.99
CA ILE A 164 -10.93 -5.85 8.76
C ILE A 164 -10.62 -7.27 8.29
N PHE A 165 -10.15 -8.14 9.18
CA PHE A 165 -9.91 -9.54 8.85
C PHE A 165 -11.17 -10.22 8.29
N GLY A 166 -12.33 -10.02 8.92
CA GLY A 166 -13.61 -10.54 8.45
C GLY A 166 -14.00 -10.05 7.05
N ILE A 167 -13.76 -8.77 6.75
CA ILE A 167 -13.97 -8.20 5.41
C ILE A 167 -13.05 -8.89 4.40
N PHE A 168 -11.74 -8.91 4.65
CA PHE A 168 -10.78 -9.52 3.74
C PHE A 168 -11.07 -11.01 3.54
N TRP A 169 -11.42 -11.72 4.60
CA TRP A 169 -11.81 -13.13 4.54
C TRP A 169 -13.03 -13.34 3.65
N THR A 170 -14.10 -12.57 3.87
CA THR A 170 -15.34 -12.67 3.09
C THR A 170 -15.12 -12.31 1.63
N LEU A 171 -14.35 -11.25 1.35
CA LEU A 171 -13.97 -10.88 -0.01
C LEU A 171 -13.14 -11.97 -0.68
N MET A 172 -12.20 -12.59 0.03
CA MET A 172 -11.45 -13.73 -0.50
C MET A 172 -12.37 -14.91 -0.81
N CYS A 173 -13.31 -15.26 0.07
CA CYS A 173 -14.31 -16.28 -0.22
C CYS A 173 -15.14 -15.92 -1.46
N ALA A 174 -15.63 -14.69 -1.56
CA ALA A 174 -16.37 -14.22 -2.73
C ALA A 174 -15.53 -14.32 -4.02
N MET A 175 -14.26 -13.91 -3.99
CA MET A 175 -13.35 -14.04 -5.12
C MET A 175 -13.14 -15.50 -5.52
N THR A 176 -13.09 -16.45 -4.59
CA THR A 176 -12.99 -17.88 -4.94
C THR A 176 -14.22 -18.42 -5.67
N LEU A 177 -15.41 -17.94 -5.31
CA LEU A 177 -16.66 -18.29 -5.99
C LEU A 177 -16.75 -17.65 -7.38
N MET A 178 -16.39 -16.38 -7.49
CA MET A 178 -16.44 -15.60 -8.73
C MET A 178 -15.30 -15.90 -9.70
N ARG A 179 -14.19 -16.49 -9.21
CA ARG A 179 -13.02 -16.84 -10.03
C ARG A 179 -13.40 -17.63 -11.28
N ARG A 180 -14.25 -18.66 -11.14
CA ARG A 180 -14.60 -19.54 -12.25
C ARG A 180 -15.47 -18.83 -13.29
N PRO A 181 -16.62 -18.22 -12.92
CA PRO A 181 -17.42 -17.44 -13.86
C PRO A 181 -16.64 -16.36 -14.60
N TRP A 182 -15.82 -15.57 -13.89
CA TRP A 182 -15.07 -14.48 -14.53
C TRP A 182 -13.99 -14.96 -15.50
N VAL A 183 -13.34 -16.10 -15.21
CA VAL A 183 -12.24 -16.62 -16.04
C VAL A 183 -12.77 -17.44 -17.21
N GLU A 184 -13.71 -18.35 -16.96
CA GLU A 184 -14.16 -19.35 -17.95
C GLU A 184 -15.33 -18.82 -18.80
N ASP A 185 -16.35 -18.26 -18.16
CA ASP A 185 -17.61 -17.91 -18.81
C ASP A 185 -17.57 -16.49 -19.39
N GLU A 186 -17.20 -15.50 -18.58
CA GLU A 186 -17.17 -14.09 -18.97
C GLU A 186 -15.84 -13.67 -19.62
N ARG A 187 -14.78 -14.47 -19.44
CA ARG A 187 -13.42 -14.22 -19.96
C ARG A 187 -12.94 -12.80 -19.68
N LEU A 188 -13.16 -12.34 -18.46
CA LEU A 188 -12.79 -11.01 -18.03
C LEU A 188 -11.28 -10.82 -18.16
N THR A 189 -10.87 -9.78 -18.88
CA THR A 189 -9.46 -9.40 -18.99
C THR A 189 -9.00 -8.81 -17.65
N PHE A 190 -7.89 -9.31 -17.11
CA PHE A 190 -7.27 -8.80 -15.87
C PHE A 190 -6.01 -7.96 -16.19
N PRO A 191 -6.16 -6.72 -16.72
CA PRO A 191 -5.03 -5.93 -17.22
C PRO A 191 -4.00 -5.60 -16.14
N LEU A 192 -4.42 -5.52 -14.87
CA LEU A 192 -3.53 -5.19 -13.75
C LEU A 192 -2.46 -6.27 -13.49
N VAL A 193 -2.72 -7.52 -13.87
CA VAL A 193 -1.80 -8.65 -13.64
C VAL A 193 -0.79 -8.81 -14.79
N VAL A 194 -1.07 -8.21 -15.96
CA VAL A 194 -0.22 -8.31 -17.16
C VAL A 194 1.18 -7.80 -16.90
N LEU A 195 1.33 -6.61 -16.29
CA LEU A 195 2.64 -6.02 -16.02
C LEU A 195 3.49 -6.90 -15.07
N PRO A 196 3.00 -7.32 -13.89
CA PRO A 196 3.72 -8.26 -13.02
C PRO A 196 4.11 -9.58 -13.71
N LEU A 197 3.23 -10.14 -14.54
CA LEU A 197 3.51 -11.37 -15.29
C LEU A 197 4.63 -11.16 -16.31
N GLU A 198 4.55 -10.10 -17.11
CA GLU A 198 5.58 -9.73 -18.08
C GLU A 198 6.94 -9.50 -17.42
N MET A 199 6.96 -8.84 -16.26
CA MET A 199 8.19 -8.60 -15.49
C MET A 199 8.85 -9.88 -14.98
N THR A 200 8.08 -10.91 -14.63
CA THR A 200 8.60 -12.10 -13.92
C THR A 200 8.89 -13.31 -14.82
N GLY A 201 8.49 -13.27 -16.08
CA GLY A 201 8.71 -14.37 -17.02
C GLY A 201 8.07 -14.23 -18.39
N GLY A 202 7.29 -13.16 -18.64
CA GLY A 202 6.53 -12.99 -19.88
C GLY A 202 5.17 -13.69 -19.86
N THR A 203 4.28 -13.31 -20.78
CA THR A 203 3.10 -14.11 -21.16
C THR A 203 3.42 -14.92 -22.41
N GLU A 204 2.72 -16.05 -22.63
CA GLU A 204 2.88 -16.86 -23.86
C GLU A 204 2.64 -16.05 -25.15
N ALA A 205 2.00 -14.88 -25.06
CA ALA A 205 1.68 -13.99 -26.17
C ALA A 205 2.82 -13.01 -26.54
N SER A 206 3.87 -12.86 -25.73
CA SER A 206 4.94 -11.88 -25.95
C SER A 206 6.18 -12.52 -26.60
N SER A 207 6.48 -12.12 -27.84
CA SER A 207 7.65 -12.61 -28.59
C SER A 207 8.97 -11.99 -28.15
N THR A 208 8.92 -10.83 -27.46
CA THR A 208 10.11 -10.13 -26.95
C THR A 208 10.10 -10.10 -25.43
N PRO A 209 11.20 -10.49 -24.74
CA PRO A 209 11.28 -10.38 -23.29
C PRO A 209 11.05 -8.94 -22.82
N PHE A 210 10.12 -8.74 -21.88
CA PHE A 210 9.73 -7.43 -21.33
C PHE A 210 10.92 -6.48 -21.10
N TRP A 211 11.95 -6.97 -20.39
CA TRP A 211 13.14 -6.20 -20.03
C TRP A 211 14.05 -5.80 -21.19
N LYS A 212 13.90 -6.44 -22.35
CA LYS A 212 14.67 -6.13 -23.57
C LYS A 212 13.88 -5.31 -24.59
N SER A 213 12.61 -5.00 -24.31
CA SER A 213 11.75 -4.25 -25.24
C SER A 213 12.17 -2.77 -25.28
N PRO A 214 12.62 -2.25 -26.44
CA PRO A 214 12.99 -0.83 -26.54
C PRO A 214 11.77 0.07 -26.39
N LEU A 215 10.58 -0.36 -26.83
CA LEU A 215 9.33 0.40 -26.71
C LEU A 215 8.91 0.60 -25.25
N MET A 216 9.11 -0.42 -24.41
CA MET A 216 8.85 -0.32 -22.97
C MET A 216 9.75 0.73 -22.33
N TRP A 217 11.05 0.69 -22.65
CA TRP A 217 12.03 1.63 -22.08
C TRP A 217 11.87 3.04 -22.61
N THR A 218 11.53 3.25 -23.87
CA THR A 218 11.22 4.59 -24.38
C THR A 218 10.01 5.18 -23.67
N GLY A 219 8.93 4.42 -23.50
CA GLY A 219 7.76 4.86 -22.74
C GLY A 219 8.08 5.18 -21.27
N PHE A 220 8.83 4.31 -20.60
CA PHE A 220 9.27 4.53 -19.22
C PHE A 220 10.15 5.78 -19.08
N LEU A 221 11.10 5.99 -20.01
CA LEU A 221 11.99 7.16 -20.00
C LEU A 221 11.21 8.45 -20.26
N ILE A 222 10.28 8.46 -21.21
CA ILE A 222 9.45 9.65 -21.49
C ILE A 222 8.64 10.01 -20.25
N ALA A 223 7.90 9.06 -19.67
CA ALA A 223 7.09 9.31 -18.48
C ALA A 223 7.96 9.69 -17.26
N GLY A 224 9.09 9.01 -17.08
CA GLY A 224 10.03 9.25 -16.00
C GLY A 224 10.68 10.62 -16.07
N LEU A 225 11.14 11.05 -17.25
CA LEU A 225 11.72 12.38 -17.46
C LEU A 225 10.69 13.47 -17.18
N LEU A 226 9.49 13.31 -17.71
CA LEU A 226 8.40 14.27 -17.54
C LEU A 226 7.99 14.45 -16.07
N GLU A 227 7.75 13.35 -15.33
CA GLU A 227 7.45 13.43 -13.89
C GLU A 227 8.67 13.93 -13.08
N SER A 228 9.90 13.58 -13.48
CA SER A 228 11.12 14.09 -12.83
C SER A 228 11.28 15.59 -13.01
N THR A 229 11.03 16.14 -14.20
CA THR A 229 11.06 17.59 -14.45
C THR A 229 10.00 18.31 -13.61
N ASN A 230 8.80 17.75 -13.49
CA ASN A 230 7.76 18.31 -12.64
C ASN A 230 8.12 18.26 -11.14
N PHE A 231 8.70 17.16 -10.69
CA PHE A 231 9.19 17.04 -9.32
C PHE A 231 10.36 18.00 -9.04
N LEU A 232 11.25 18.20 -10.00
CA LEU A 232 12.33 19.17 -9.90
C LEU A 232 11.82 20.60 -9.89
N ASN A 233 10.80 20.96 -10.69
CA ASN A 233 10.13 22.26 -10.60
C ASN A 233 9.50 22.48 -9.21
N PHE A 234 8.91 21.44 -8.62
CA PHE A 234 8.36 21.51 -7.26
C PHE A 234 9.46 21.82 -6.22
N LEU A 235 10.65 21.25 -6.35
CA LEU A 235 11.78 21.52 -5.45
C LEU A 235 12.49 22.85 -5.76
N ILE A 236 12.61 23.19 -7.04
CA ILE A 236 13.33 24.36 -7.57
C ILE A 236 12.42 25.06 -8.59
N PRO A 237 11.66 26.10 -8.18
CA PRO A 237 10.69 26.78 -9.04
C PRO A 237 11.24 27.41 -10.32
N GLY A 238 12.57 27.49 -10.49
CA GLY A 238 13.21 28.01 -11.70
C GLY A 238 13.24 27.06 -12.91
N ILE A 239 12.89 25.79 -12.72
CA ILE A 239 12.79 24.80 -13.81
C ILE A 239 11.37 24.86 -14.39
N PRO A 240 11.14 24.88 -15.71
CA PRO A 240 9.79 24.89 -16.27
C PRO A 240 9.02 23.60 -15.96
N SER A 241 7.75 23.71 -15.59
CA SER A 241 6.85 22.56 -15.43
C SER A 241 6.17 22.18 -16.73
N VAL A 242 5.92 20.89 -16.91
CA VAL A 242 5.08 20.37 -18.00
C VAL A 242 3.76 19.93 -17.38
N PRO A 243 2.64 20.61 -17.65
CA PRO A 243 1.36 20.31 -17.01
C PRO A 243 0.78 19.00 -17.56
N ILE A 244 1.04 17.90 -16.85
CA ILE A 244 0.55 16.54 -17.19
C ILE A 244 -0.69 16.19 -16.37
N LYS A 245 -0.84 16.84 -15.21
CA LYS A 245 -1.99 16.70 -14.32
C LYS A 245 -2.93 17.88 -14.60
N PRO A 246 -4.26 17.65 -14.68
CA PRO A 246 -5.21 18.74 -14.77
C PRO A 246 -4.95 19.73 -13.63
N SER A 247 -4.85 21.02 -13.94
CA SER A 247 -4.84 22.04 -12.90
C SER A 247 -6.20 21.97 -12.20
N MET A 248 -6.25 21.33 -11.03
CA MET A 248 -7.37 21.54 -10.13
C MET A 248 -7.31 23.02 -9.76
N GLY A 249 -8.21 23.80 -10.37
CA GLY A 249 -8.11 25.25 -10.40
C GLY A 249 -7.91 25.82 -9.00
N GLN A 250 -6.83 26.59 -8.84
CA GLN A 250 -6.65 27.53 -7.71
C GLN A 250 -7.84 28.51 -7.58
N ASN A 251 -8.71 28.60 -8.59
CA ASN A 251 -9.87 29.49 -8.62
C ASN A 251 -11.06 29.02 -7.75
N ALA A 252 -11.08 27.78 -7.23
CA ALA A 252 -12.20 27.31 -6.40
C ALA A 252 -12.05 27.67 -4.90
N LEU A 253 -10.87 28.07 -4.45
CA LEU A 253 -10.59 28.38 -3.03
C LEU A 253 -10.80 29.86 -2.67
N HIS A 254 -11.08 30.74 -3.64
CA HIS A 254 -11.34 32.16 -3.42
C HIS A 254 -12.82 32.55 -3.45
N SER A 255 -13.73 31.58 -3.66
CA SER A 255 -15.17 31.82 -3.75
C SER A 255 -16.00 31.07 -2.68
N LEU A 256 -15.40 30.76 -1.53
CA LEU A 256 -16.11 30.32 -0.33
C LEU A 256 -15.72 31.20 0.86
#